data_AF-A0A355V4V7-F1
#
_entry.id   AF-A0A355V4V7-F1
#
_cell.length_a   1.000
_cell.length_b   1.000
_cell.length_c   1.000
_cell.angle_alpha   90.00
_cell.angle_beta   90.00
_cell.angle_gamma   90.00
#
_symmetry.space_group_name_H-M   'P 1'
#
loop_
_entity.id
_entity.type
_entity.pdbx_description
1 polymer ?
#
loop_
_entity_poly.entity_id
_entity_poly.type
_entity_poly.pdbx_seq_one_letter_code
_entity_poly.pdbx_strand_id
1 'polypeptide(L)'
;MRENKIRGINMIDKLIEKIIAMQNPTCVGLDTDFGYLPEEMREGVSDFSAAAARITEFNKNIIDSVCDVVPSVKVQIAYYEMYGFEGVKAFYDTVGYARGKGLIVIADCKRNDIGS
;
A
#
# COMPACT_ATOMS: atom_id res chain seq x y z
N MET A 1 -14.53 26.40 30.38
CA MET A 1 -13.47 26.10 29.39
C MET A 1 -13.02 24.68 29.67
N ARG A 2 -13.39 23.71 28.81
CA ARG A 2 -13.04 22.30 29.03
C ARG A 2 -11.60 22.10 28.59
N GLU A 3 -10.78 21.60 29.49
CA GLU A 3 -9.39 21.25 29.23
C GLU A 3 -9.31 20.30 28.04
N ASN A 4 -8.59 20.73 26.99
CA ASN A 4 -8.19 19.87 25.89
C ASN A 4 -7.22 18.82 26.44
N LYS A 5 -7.80 17.70 26.90
CA LYS A 5 -7.07 16.45 27.09
C LYS A 5 -6.28 16.21 25.80
N ILE A 6 -4.95 16.15 25.88
CA ILE A 6 -4.06 15.93 24.73
C ILE A 6 -4.52 14.64 24.04
N ARG A 7 -5.29 14.79 22.95
CA ARG A 7 -5.77 13.68 22.13
C ARG A 7 -4.54 13.20 21.36
N GLY A 8 -4.13 11.95 21.58
CA GLY A 8 -3.02 11.38 20.81
C GLY A 8 -3.32 11.46 19.31
N ILE A 9 -2.32 11.84 18.52
CA ILE A 9 -2.44 11.98 17.06
C ILE A 9 -2.77 10.61 16.47
N ASN A 10 -3.99 10.46 15.93
CA ASN A 10 -4.44 9.23 15.31
C ASN A 10 -4.08 9.19 13.81
N MET A 11 -4.35 8.08 13.12
CA MET A 11 -4.00 7.92 11.69
C MET A 11 -4.62 9.01 10.82
N ILE A 12 -5.88 9.40 11.06
CA ILE A 12 -6.58 10.42 10.28
C ILE A 12 -5.96 11.80 10.52
N ASP A 13 -5.57 12.11 11.75
CA ASP A 13 -4.86 13.37 12.05
C ASP A 13 -3.55 13.45 11.25
N LYS A 14 -2.75 12.37 11.24
CA LYS A 14 -1.50 12.30 10.44
C LYS A 14 -1.75 12.44 8.94
N LEU A 15 -2.85 11.86 8.44
CA LEU A 15 -3.23 11.99 7.03
C LEU A 15 -3.57 13.44 6.70
N ILE A 16 -4.35 14.12 7.54
CA ILE A 16 -4.69 15.54 7.36
C ILE A 16 -3.43 16.41 7.37
N GLU A 17 -2.53 16.21 8.33
CA GLU A 17 -1.25 16.93 8.39
C GLU A 17 -0.43 16.76 7.11
N LYS A 18 -0.33 15.53 6.58
CA LYS A 18 0.38 15.26 5.32
C LYS A 18 -0.29 15.91 4.10
N ILE A 19 -1.62 15.84 4.01
CA ILE A 19 -2.38 16.50 2.93
C ILE A 19 -2.10 18.00 2.92
N ILE A 20 -2.12 18.64 4.09
CA ILE A 20 -1.84 20.08 4.22
C ILE A 20 -0.37 20.36 3.85
N ALA A 21 0.59 19.60 4.37
CA ALA A 21 2.01 19.83 4.10
C ALA A 21 2.38 19.65 2.62
N MET A 22 1.78 18.67 1.94
CA MET A 22 2.05 18.35 0.54
C MET A 22 1.16 19.13 -0.44
N GLN A 23 0.10 19.79 0.05
CA GLN A 23 -0.96 20.40 -0.78
C GLN A 23 -1.55 19.40 -1.81
N ASN A 24 -1.63 18.13 -1.42
CA ASN A 24 -2.05 17.05 -2.31
C ASN A 24 -2.89 16.02 -1.55
N PRO A 25 -4.19 15.86 -1.88
CA PRO A 25 -5.06 14.86 -1.26
C PRO A 25 -5.01 13.48 -1.95
N THR A 26 -4.19 13.31 -2.99
CA THR A 26 -4.15 12.09 -3.80
C THR A 26 -3.79 10.86 -2.96
N CYS A 27 -4.56 9.80 -3.13
CA CYS A 27 -4.23 8.46 -2.63
C CYS A 27 -3.92 7.58 -3.83
N VAL A 28 -2.67 7.12 -3.96
CA VAL A 28 -2.25 6.28 -5.09
C VAL A 28 -2.72 4.85 -4.87
N GLY A 29 -3.42 4.28 -5.86
CA GLY A 29 -3.84 2.88 -5.84
C GLY A 29 -2.72 1.94 -6.30
N LEU A 30 -2.43 0.92 -5.49
CA LEU A 30 -1.55 -0.20 -5.82
C LEU A 30 -2.43 -1.44 -6.07
N ASP A 31 -3.01 -1.47 -7.27
CA ASP A 31 -3.99 -2.44 -7.73
C ASP A 31 -3.38 -3.28 -8.88
N THR A 32 -2.22 -3.89 -8.60
CA THR A 32 -1.33 -4.47 -9.60
C THR A 32 -1.67 -5.91 -9.94
N ASP A 33 -2.21 -6.14 -11.13
CA ASP A 33 -2.23 -7.46 -11.75
C ASP A 33 -0.88 -7.79 -12.38
N PHE A 34 -0.47 -9.07 -12.39
CA PHE A 34 0.77 -9.49 -13.04
C PHE A 34 0.82 -9.11 -14.52
N GLY A 35 -0.31 -9.11 -15.23
CA GLY A 35 -0.40 -8.72 -16.63
C GLY A 35 -0.10 -7.24 -16.90
N TYR A 36 -0.13 -6.39 -15.88
CA TYR A 36 0.20 -4.96 -16.01
C TYR A 36 1.70 -4.68 -15.93
N LEU A 37 2.49 -5.68 -15.51
CA LEU A 37 3.93 -5.52 -15.39
C LEU A 37 4.56 -5.35 -16.79
N PRO A 38 5.61 -4.52 -16.90
CA PRO A 38 6.47 -4.49 -18.07
C PRO A 38 6.92 -5.89 -18.50
N GLU A 39 7.11 -6.10 -19.79
CA GLU A 39 7.40 -7.43 -20.36
C GLU A 39 8.66 -8.05 -19.74
N GLU A 40 9.69 -7.24 -19.55
CA GLU A 40 10.95 -7.61 -18.92
C GLU A 40 10.80 -8.07 -17.46
N MET A 41 9.76 -7.61 -16.75
CA MET A 41 9.47 -8.05 -15.38
C MET A 41 8.66 -9.35 -15.36
N ARG A 42 7.96 -9.67 -16.45
CA ARG A 42 7.17 -10.91 -16.58
C ARG A 42 8.00 -12.08 -17.08
N GLU A 43 9.11 -11.82 -17.76
CA GLU A 43 9.97 -12.86 -18.34
C GLU A 43 10.53 -13.82 -17.26
N GLY A 44 10.50 -15.12 -17.57
CA GLY A 44 11.05 -16.17 -16.70
C GLY A 44 10.23 -16.48 -15.45
N VAL A 45 9.06 -15.86 -15.26
CA VAL A 45 8.16 -16.14 -14.14
C VAL A 45 7.37 -17.42 -14.42
N SER A 46 7.54 -18.43 -13.55
CA SER A 46 6.89 -19.74 -13.71
C SER A 46 6.03 -20.17 -12.51
N ASP A 47 6.04 -19.42 -11.41
CA ASP A 47 5.30 -19.76 -10.20
C ASP A 47 4.81 -18.52 -9.44
N PHE A 48 4.02 -18.76 -8.39
CA PHE A 48 3.42 -17.70 -7.58
C PHE A 48 4.43 -16.92 -6.72
N SER A 49 5.55 -17.54 -6.32
CA SER A 49 6.58 -16.83 -5.55
C SER A 49 7.28 -15.80 -6.44
N ALA A 50 7.66 -16.20 -7.66
CA ALA A 50 8.24 -15.31 -8.65
C ALA A 50 7.27 -14.19 -9.07
N ALA A 51 5.99 -14.51 -9.31
CA ALA A 51 4.99 -13.51 -9.66
C ALA A 51 4.78 -12.48 -8.52
N ALA A 52 4.63 -12.96 -7.28
CA ALA A 52 4.47 -12.10 -6.11
C ALA A 52 5.69 -11.19 -5.88
N ALA A 53 6.91 -11.72 -6.05
CA ALA A 53 8.14 -10.94 -5.94
C ALA A 53 8.20 -9.80 -6.98
N ARG A 54 7.80 -10.07 -8.23
CA ARG A 54 7.76 -9.05 -9.30
C ARG A 54 6.71 -7.98 -9.05
N ILE A 55 5.55 -8.36 -8.53
CA ILE A 55 4.50 -7.41 -8.13
C ILE A 55 4.98 -6.52 -6.98
N THR A 56 5.66 -7.09 -5.98
CA THR A 56 6.26 -6.32 -4.89
C THR A 56 7.31 -5.35 -5.41
N GLU A 57 8.22 -5.80 -6.28
CA GLU A 57 9.24 -4.95 -6.91
C GLU A 57 8.60 -3.78 -7.68
N PHE A 58 7.62 -4.07 -8.54
CA PHE A 58 6.91 -3.06 -9.32
C PHE A 58 6.23 -2.02 -8.41
N ASN A 59 5.56 -2.47 -7.35
CA ASN A 59 4.90 -1.59 -6.40
C ASN A 59 5.88 -0.76 -5.57
N LYS A 60 7.06 -1.29 -5.22
CA LYS A 60 8.13 -0.52 -4.58
C LYS A 60 8.63 0.60 -5.49
N ASN A 61 8.77 0.34 -6.78
CA ASN A 61 9.17 1.35 -7.76
C ASN A 61 8.11 2.47 -7.87
N ILE A 62 6.82 2.13 -7.87
CA ILE A 62 5.74 3.12 -7.82
C ILE A 62 5.84 3.94 -6.52
N ILE A 63 5.97 3.27 -5.38
CA ILE A 63 6.09 3.92 -4.06
C ILE A 63 7.25 4.92 -4.05
N ASP A 64 8.43 4.51 -4.53
CA ASP A 64 9.62 5.38 -4.57
C ASP A 64 9.42 6.59 -5.49
N SER A 65 8.64 6.43 -6.56
CA SER A 65 8.34 7.52 -7.49
C SER A 65 7.34 8.53 -6.94
N VAL A 66 6.52 8.15 -5.96
CA VAL A 66 5.40 8.99 -5.47
C VAL A 66 5.52 9.41 -4.01
N CYS A 67 6.39 8.80 -3.20
CA CYS A 67 6.38 8.97 -1.75
C CYS A 67 6.61 10.41 -1.27
N ASP A 68 7.29 11.22 -2.07
CA ASP A 68 7.58 12.63 -1.74
C ASP A 68 6.48 13.59 -2.19
N VAL A 69 5.50 13.13 -2.98
CA VAL A 69 4.45 13.99 -3.56
C VAL A 69 3.03 13.63 -3.13
N VAL A 70 2.78 12.42 -2.63
CA VAL A 70 1.46 12.01 -2.13
C VAL A 70 1.46 11.63 -0.64
N PRO A 71 0.36 11.89 0.08
CA PRO A 71 0.27 11.57 1.50
C PRO A 71 0.03 10.08 1.78
N SER A 72 -0.57 9.35 0.83
CA SER A 72 -1.07 8.01 1.07
C SER A 72 -1.09 7.10 -0.16
N VAL A 73 -1.14 5.79 0.13
CA VAL A 73 -1.40 4.73 -0.86
C VAL A 73 -2.54 3.83 -0.37
N LYS A 74 -3.28 3.29 -1.33
CA LYS A 74 -4.27 2.24 -1.13
C LYS A 74 -3.77 0.95 -1.75
N VAL A 75 -3.64 -0.13 -0.97
CA VAL A 75 -3.17 -1.44 -1.47
C VAL A 75 -4.33 -2.41 -1.54
N GLN A 76 -4.69 -2.87 -2.74
CA GLN A 76 -5.77 -3.84 -2.94
C GLN A 76 -5.25 -5.27 -2.72
N ILE A 77 -5.69 -5.89 -1.62
CA ILE A 77 -5.20 -7.21 -1.19
C ILE A 77 -5.59 -8.34 -2.16
N ALA A 78 -6.70 -8.21 -2.89
CA ALA A 78 -7.19 -9.25 -3.79
C ALA A 78 -6.17 -9.61 -4.89
N TYR A 79 -5.43 -8.61 -5.39
CA TYR A 79 -4.34 -8.84 -6.37
C TYR A 79 -3.16 -9.60 -5.78
N TYR A 80 -3.00 -9.62 -4.47
CA TYR A 80 -1.96 -10.38 -3.81
C TYR A 80 -2.46 -11.78 -3.45
N GLU A 81 -3.66 -11.91 -2.89
CA GLU A 81 -4.22 -13.19 -2.41
C GLU A 81 -4.34 -14.26 -3.50
N MET A 82 -4.48 -13.87 -4.77
CA MET A 82 -4.51 -14.81 -5.90
C MET A 82 -3.22 -15.64 -6.05
N TYR A 83 -2.11 -15.21 -5.46
CA TYR A 83 -0.83 -15.93 -5.43
C TYR A 83 -0.61 -16.74 -4.14
N GLY A 84 -1.67 -16.97 -3.35
CA GLY A 84 -1.63 -17.76 -2.13
C GLY A 84 -0.74 -17.14 -1.05
N PHE A 85 -0.03 -17.98 -0.29
CA PHE A 85 0.82 -17.55 0.82
C PHE A 85 1.91 -16.55 0.39
N GLU A 86 2.56 -16.80 -0.74
CA GLU A 86 3.60 -15.92 -1.28
C GLU A 86 3.04 -14.53 -1.62
N GLY A 87 1.82 -14.49 -2.13
CA GLY A 87 1.07 -13.25 -2.36
C GLY A 87 0.79 -12.48 -1.08
N VAL A 88 0.28 -13.15 -0.03
CA VAL A 88 0.02 -12.50 1.26
C VAL A 88 1.30 -11.97 1.90
N LYS A 89 2.42 -12.68 1.76
CA LYS A 89 3.75 -12.20 2.17
C LYS A 89 4.17 -10.96 1.37
N ALA A 90 4.01 -10.99 0.05
CA ALA A 90 4.25 -9.84 -0.83
C ALA A 90 3.41 -8.62 -0.44
N PHE A 91 2.14 -8.81 -0.07
CA PHE A 91 1.28 -7.75 0.45
C PHE A 91 1.86 -7.14 1.73
N TYR A 92 2.25 -7.98 2.69
CA TYR A 92 2.89 -7.54 3.93
C TYR A 92 4.15 -6.72 3.65
N ASP A 93 5.00 -7.19 2.74
CA ASP A 93 6.25 -6.52 2.35
C ASP A 93 6.00 -5.18 1.66
N THR A 94 5.02 -5.10 0.74
CA THR A 94 4.63 -3.83 0.08
C THR A 94 4.08 -2.82 1.10
N VAL A 95 3.20 -3.25 2.00
CA VAL A 95 2.63 -2.39 3.05
C VAL A 95 3.73 -1.90 4.00
N GLY A 96 4.63 -2.79 4.41
CA GLY A 96 5.79 -2.45 5.25
C GLY A 96 6.69 -1.43 4.57
N TYR A 97 6.98 -1.61 3.28
CA TYR A 97 7.81 -0.68 2.50
C TYR A 97 7.16 0.70 2.40
N ALA A 98 5.88 0.79 2.02
CA ALA A 98 5.15 2.06 1.94
C ALA A 98 5.14 2.81 3.27
N ARG A 99 4.90 2.10 4.38
CA ARG A 99 4.98 2.69 5.73
C ARG A 99 6.39 3.18 6.07
N GLY A 100 7.41 2.41 5.70
CA GLY A 100 8.82 2.79 5.87
C GLY A 100 9.20 4.06 5.10
N LYS A 101 8.53 4.31 3.96
CA LYS A 101 8.63 5.55 3.18
C LYS A 101 7.75 6.70 3.72
N GLY A 102 7.13 6.49 4.88
CA GLY A 102 6.32 7.50 5.55
C GLY A 102 4.93 7.71 4.94
N LEU A 103 4.46 6.85 4.05
CA LEU A 103 3.11 6.95 3.49
C LEU A 103 2.06 6.44 4.49
N ILE A 104 0.89 7.09 4.50
CA ILE A 104 -0.30 6.51 5.11
C ILE A 104 -0.81 5.38 4.21
N VAL A 105 -0.94 4.18 4.76
CA VAL A 105 -1.36 3.00 3.98
C VAL A 105 -2.79 2.61 4.33
N ILE A 106 -3.64 2.54 3.32
CA ILE A 106 -5.01 2.02 3.42
C ILE A 106 -5.03 0.64 2.77
N ALA A 107 -5.25 -0.39 3.58
CA ALA A 107 -5.45 -1.74 3.07
C ALA A 107 -6.89 -1.88 2.57
N ASP A 108 -7.05 -2.08 1.28
CA ASP A 108 -8.35 -2.15 0.63
C ASP A 108 -8.82 -3.61 0.57
N CYS A 109 -9.31 -4.09 1.70
CA CYS A 109 -9.62 -5.51 1.90
C CYS A 109 -11.12 -5.85 1.83
N LYS A 110 -12.00 -4.84 1.80
CA LYS A 110 -13.47 -5.02 1.86
C LYS A 110 -13.91 -5.98 2.99
N ARG A 111 -13.20 -5.98 4.13
CA ARG A 111 -13.49 -6.91 5.23
C ARG A 111 -14.90 -6.66 5.76
N ASN A 112 -15.69 -7.72 5.84
CA ASN A 112 -17.03 -7.69 6.38
C ASN A 112 -17.33 -9.08 6.96
N ASP A 113 -17.22 -9.20 8.28
CA ASP A 113 -17.48 -10.44 9.01
C ASP A 113 -18.03 -10.08 10.41
N ILE A 114 -18.36 -11.09 11.21
CA ILE A 114 -18.74 -10.94 12.60
C ILE A 114 -17.58 -10.35 13.44
N GLY A 115 -17.92 -9.68 14.54
CA GLY A 115 -16.94 -8.98 15.39
C GLY A 115 -16.24 -9.82 16.46
N SER A 116 -16.43 -11.14 16.45
CA SER A 116 -15.92 -12.07 17.49
C SER A 116 -14.45 -12.42 17.32
#